data_AF-A0A7X0A2B4-F1
#
_entry.id   AF-A0A7X0A2B4-F1
#
_cell.length_a   1.000
_cell.length_b   1.000
_cell.length_c   1.000
_cell.angle_alpha   90.00
_cell.angle_beta   90.00
_cell.angle_gamma   90.00
#
_symmetry.space_group_name_H-M   'P 1'
#
loop_
_entity.id
_entity.type
_entity.pdbx_description
1 polymer ?
#
loop_
_entity_poly.entity_id
_entity_poly.type
_entity_poly.pdbx_seq_one_letter_code
_entity_poly.pdbx_strand_id
1 'polypeptide(L)'
;MKAYLDTNIISAIEDGEYSLDKIIKIDKSIVQFPYSAAHIQEASNISGTERVLSRLETIREISKYNYLYHEVATRNVITTLADPIDVWETIHEVSIGKLAIGLFTNLFPHDVRNQIIIDLGIDINRINNYTPTEVIDHLNLKIKTFHDVSMMGLIDQAIGLFPDSSNFGLHNKMAGMLELTDMLGYWKDRQTDKSNTARFWDANHCYYATACDYFISDDKRNRYKARVVYEIYNQRTIVISSDGKP
;
A
#
# COMPACT_ATOMS: atom_id res chain seq x y z
N MET A 1 14.02 1.68 -15.93
CA MET A 1 12.83 1.34 -15.13
C MET A 1 13.00 1.81 -13.70
N LYS A 2 11.89 2.11 -13.04
CA LYS A 2 11.79 2.53 -11.63
C LYS A 2 11.25 1.38 -10.79
N ALA A 3 11.90 1.10 -9.66
CA ALA A 3 11.41 0.16 -8.66
C ALA A 3 11.17 0.87 -7.34
N TYR A 4 9.92 0.84 -6.86
CA TYR A 4 9.56 1.33 -5.55
C TYR A 4 9.84 0.24 -4.52
N LEU A 5 10.73 0.51 -3.58
CA LEU A 5 11.07 -0.42 -2.50
C LEU A 5 10.16 -0.12 -1.30
N ASP A 6 9.62 -1.14 -0.66
CA ASP A 6 8.92 -0.99 0.62
C ASP A 6 9.93 -0.72 1.75
N THR A 7 9.48 -0.16 2.87
CA THR A 7 10.31 0.12 4.05
C THR A 7 10.94 -1.15 4.62
N ASN A 8 10.31 -2.32 4.48
CA ASN A 8 10.91 -3.59 4.91
C ASN A 8 12.16 -3.94 4.09
N ILE A 9 12.20 -3.61 2.80
CA ILE A 9 13.35 -3.81 1.92
C ILE A 9 14.48 -2.85 2.31
N ILE A 10 14.15 -1.59 2.54
CA ILE A 10 15.13 -0.57 2.97
C ILE A 10 15.74 -0.96 4.32
N SER A 11 14.93 -1.47 5.25
CA SER A 11 15.42 -1.97 6.55
C SER A 11 16.37 -3.14 6.37
N ALA A 12 16.04 -4.11 5.52
CA ALA A 12 16.90 -5.25 5.24
C ALA A 12 18.23 -4.86 4.57
N ILE A 13 18.23 -3.81 3.73
CA ILE A 13 19.46 -3.24 3.16
C ILE A 13 20.30 -2.55 4.25
N GLU A 14 19.67 -1.78 5.14
CA GLU A 14 20.33 -1.13 6.29
C GLU A 14 21.00 -2.16 7.22
N ASP A 15 20.31 -3.27 7.49
CA ASP A 15 20.79 -4.36 8.33
C ASP A 15 21.83 -5.26 7.62
N GLY A 16 22.11 -5.01 6.33
CA GLY A 16 23.07 -5.77 5.54
C GLY A 16 22.60 -7.16 5.12
N GLU A 17 21.31 -7.47 5.22
CA GLU A 17 20.74 -8.76 4.84
C GLU A 17 20.83 -9.01 3.32
N TYR A 18 20.78 -7.96 2.50
CA TYR A 18 21.12 -8.00 1.07
C TYR A 18 21.36 -6.61 0.48
N SER A 19 21.95 -6.55 -0.72
CA SER A 19 22.25 -5.31 -1.45
C SER A 19 21.24 -5.02 -2.58
N LEU A 20 21.23 -3.78 -3.07
CA LEU A 20 20.48 -3.38 -4.26
C LEU A 20 20.81 -4.23 -5.50
N ASP A 21 22.04 -4.77 -5.60
CA ASP A 21 22.42 -5.64 -6.72
C ASP A 21 21.54 -6.89 -6.81
N LYS A 22 21.05 -7.40 -5.68
CA LYS A 22 20.11 -8.53 -5.66
C LYS A 22 18.81 -8.16 -6.38
N ILE A 23 18.32 -6.95 -6.16
CA ILE A 23 17.11 -6.42 -6.79
C ILE A 23 17.35 -6.15 -8.27
N ILE A 24 18.49 -5.55 -8.63
CA ILE A 24 18.87 -5.27 -10.02
C ILE A 24 19.06 -6.57 -10.83
N LYS A 25 19.39 -7.69 -10.17
CA LYS A 25 19.46 -9.01 -10.84
C LYS A 25 18.10 -9.54 -11.28
N ILE A 26 16.99 -9.06 -10.68
CA ILE A 26 15.64 -9.42 -11.10
C ILE A 26 15.37 -8.86 -12.50
N ASP A 27 15.69 -7.57 -12.69
CA ASP A 27 15.66 -6.91 -13.99
C ASP A 27 16.75 -5.84 -14.06
N LYS A 28 17.73 -6.05 -14.94
CA LYS A 28 18.88 -5.14 -15.12
C LYS A 28 18.50 -3.76 -15.66
N SER A 29 17.29 -3.60 -16.17
CA SER A 29 16.77 -2.30 -16.62
C SER A 29 16.27 -1.43 -15.46
N ILE A 30 16.17 -1.96 -14.24
CA ILE A 30 15.92 -1.19 -13.02
C ILE A 30 17.16 -0.35 -12.72
N VAL A 31 17.01 0.97 -12.78
CA VAL A 31 18.10 1.94 -12.60
C VAL A 31 17.77 3.05 -11.61
N GLN A 32 16.54 3.06 -11.08
CA GLN A 32 16.03 4.11 -10.18
C GLN A 32 15.20 3.48 -9.06
N PHE A 33 15.43 3.95 -7.83
CA PHE A 33 14.77 3.50 -6.61
C PHE A 33 14.17 4.68 -5.84
N PRO A 34 13.10 5.31 -6.35
CA PRO A 34 12.63 6.55 -5.75
C PRO A 34 11.99 6.29 -4.37
N TYR A 35 12.07 7.27 -3.47
CA TYR A 35 11.39 7.26 -2.17
C TYR A 35 10.13 8.14 -2.21
N SER A 36 9.39 8.22 -1.11
CA SER A 36 8.15 8.99 -1.02
C SER A 36 7.93 9.47 0.42
N ALA A 37 6.90 10.27 0.63
CA ALA A 37 6.49 10.71 1.97
C ALA A 37 6.18 9.54 2.92
N ALA A 38 5.75 8.38 2.39
CA ALA A 38 5.46 7.20 3.20
C ALA A 38 6.72 6.69 3.92
N HIS A 39 7.85 6.62 3.21
CA HIS A 39 9.14 6.24 3.78
C HIS A 39 9.58 7.17 4.90
N ILE A 40 9.42 8.48 4.68
CA ILE A 40 9.85 9.52 5.62
C ILE A 40 9.02 9.45 6.91
N GLN A 41 7.72 9.25 6.79
CA GLN A 41 6.85 9.17 7.96
C GLN A 41 7.01 7.88 8.73
N GLU A 42 7.25 6.75 8.06
CA GLU A 42 7.63 5.52 8.76
C GLU A 42 8.96 5.67 9.48
N ALA A 43 9.97 6.27 8.83
CA ALA A 43 11.24 6.58 9.48
C ALA A 43 11.04 7.46 10.72
N SER A 44 10.12 8.44 10.66
CA SER A 44 9.79 9.32 11.78
C SER A 44 9.18 8.60 12.98
N ASN A 45 8.60 7.41 12.78
CA ASN A 45 8.04 6.59 13.86
C ASN A 45 9.11 5.74 14.59
N ILE A 46 10.36 5.78 14.14
CA ILE A 46 11.48 5.09 14.81
C ILE A 46 11.82 5.84 16.11
N SER A 47 12.01 5.10 17.19
CA SER A 47 12.47 5.68 18.46
C SER A 47 13.92 6.20 18.35
N GLY A 48 14.09 7.52 18.52
CA GLY A 48 15.39 8.18 18.65
C GLY A 48 15.86 8.87 17.36
N THR A 49 16.16 10.17 17.46
CA THR A 49 16.51 11.03 16.33
C THR A 49 17.71 10.52 15.51
N GLU A 50 18.74 9.98 16.18
CA GLU A 50 19.92 9.44 15.48
C GLU A 50 19.57 8.29 14.55
N ARG A 51 18.65 7.41 14.98
CA ARG A 51 18.17 6.30 14.15
C ARG A 51 17.30 6.77 12.99
N VAL A 52 16.49 7.82 13.20
CA VAL A 52 15.74 8.47 12.13
C VAL A 52 16.70 9.03 11.08
N LEU A 53 17.71 9.80 11.50
CA LEU A 53 18.70 10.38 10.59
C LEU A 53 19.49 9.30 9.83
N SER A 54 19.88 8.21 10.51
CA SER A 54 20.50 7.04 9.87
C SER A 54 19.60 6.46 8.77
N ARG A 55 18.32 6.24 9.07
CA ARG A 55 17.35 5.75 8.09
C ARG A 55 17.18 6.70 6.90
N LEU A 56 17.14 8.01 7.14
CA LEU A 56 17.03 9.02 6.09
C LEU A 56 18.28 9.05 5.20
N GLU A 57 19.47 8.83 5.76
CA GLU A 57 20.70 8.69 4.98
C GLU A 57 20.66 7.45 4.09
N THR A 58 20.24 6.29 4.62
CA THR A 58 20.03 5.08 3.80
C THR A 58 19.05 5.32 2.65
N ILE A 59 17.94 6.02 2.92
CA ILE A 59 16.97 6.42 1.89
C ILE A 59 17.64 7.32 0.84
N ARG A 60 18.46 8.30 1.26
CA ARG A 60 19.20 9.20 0.38
C ARG A 60 20.17 8.42 -0.50
N GLU A 61 20.93 7.50 0.08
CA GLU A 61 21.91 6.67 -0.61
C GLU A 61 21.27 5.76 -1.66
N ILE A 62 20.14 5.13 -1.34
CA ILE A 62 19.41 4.26 -2.28
C ILE A 62 18.75 5.08 -3.39
N SER A 63 18.03 6.13 -3.01
CA SER A 63 17.15 6.86 -3.95
C SER A 63 17.87 7.89 -4.81
N LYS A 64 19.08 8.32 -4.41
CA LYS A 64 19.80 9.41 -5.07
C LYS A 64 18.90 10.63 -5.27
N TYR A 65 18.18 11.03 -4.21
CA TYR A 65 17.26 12.16 -4.16
C TYR A 65 15.98 12.01 -5.00
N ASN A 66 15.77 10.89 -5.71
CA ASN A 66 14.55 10.70 -6.50
C ASN A 66 13.35 10.54 -5.57
N TYR A 67 12.49 11.55 -5.56
CA TYR A 67 11.34 11.65 -4.68
C TYR A 67 10.04 11.55 -5.47
N LEU A 68 9.13 10.69 -5.02
CA LEU A 68 7.76 10.61 -5.50
C LEU A 68 6.89 11.54 -4.66
N TYR A 69 6.43 12.61 -5.31
CA TYR A 69 5.58 13.62 -4.70
C TYR A 69 4.14 13.46 -5.20
N HIS A 70 3.18 13.45 -4.28
CA HIS A 70 1.76 13.54 -4.62
C HIS A 70 1.38 14.98 -4.89
N GLU A 71 1.15 15.34 -6.16
CA GLU A 71 0.74 16.68 -6.55
C GLU A 71 -0.78 16.84 -6.37
N VAL A 72 -1.20 17.65 -5.39
CA VAL A 72 -2.61 17.83 -5.03
C VAL A 72 -3.46 18.33 -6.20
N ALA A 73 -2.92 19.23 -7.02
CA ALA A 73 -3.65 19.85 -8.13
C ALA A 73 -4.02 18.83 -9.21
N THR A 74 -3.09 17.95 -9.59
CA THR A 74 -3.30 16.94 -10.64
C THR A 74 -3.73 15.58 -10.09
N ARG A 75 -3.61 15.39 -8.77
CA ARG A 75 -3.85 14.14 -8.04
C ARG A 75 -2.98 12.97 -8.53
N ASN A 76 -1.87 13.30 -9.18
CA ASN A 76 -0.91 12.34 -9.71
C ASN A 76 0.33 12.28 -8.82
N VAL A 77 1.03 11.16 -8.93
CA VAL A 77 2.37 11.02 -8.35
C VAL A 77 3.38 11.42 -9.42
N ILE A 78 4.19 12.42 -9.12
CA ILE A 78 5.26 12.92 -10.00
C ILE A 78 6.62 12.63 -9.38
N THR A 79 7.64 12.48 -10.22
CA THR A 79 9.02 12.32 -9.77
C THR A 79 9.71 13.70 -9.76
N THR A 80 10.33 14.04 -8.64
CA THR A 80 11.16 15.24 -8.46
C THR A 80 12.45 14.87 -7.73
N LEU A 81 13.34 15.84 -7.53
CA LEU A 81 14.51 15.70 -6.68
C LEU A 81 14.27 16.40 -5.35
N ALA A 82 14.46 15.69 -4.24
CA ALA A 82 14.39 16.26 -2.90
C ALA A 82 15.28 15.47 -1.94
N ASP A 83 15.88 16.16 -0.98
CA ASP A 83 16.63 15.53 0.10
C ASP A 83 15.67 14.90 1.13
N PRO A 84 15.85 13.62 1.52
CA PRO A 84 15.00 13.00 2.54
C PRO A 84 14.96 13.76 3.86
N ILE A 85 16.04 14.44 4.25
CA ILE A 85 16.09 15.26 5.47
C ILE A 85 15.25 16.53 5.29
N ASP A 86 15.39 17.24 4.18
CA ASP A 86 14.57 18.43 3.88
C ASP A 86 13.07 18.06 3.82
N VAL A 87 12.75 16.91 3.23
CA VAL A 87 11.38 16.39 3.18
C VAL A 87 10.88 16.04 4.58
N TRP A 88 11.72 15.46 5.43
CA TRP A 88 11.38 15.16 6.82
C TRP A 88 11.10 16.41 7.65
N GLU A 89 11.89 17.46 7.48
CA GLU A 89 11.71 18.73 8.18
C GLU A 89 10.44 19.50 7.74
N THR A 90 9.99 19.27 6.51
CA THR A 90 8.86 20.01 5.90
C THR A 90 7.54 19.25 5.91
N ILE A 91 7.55 17.92 6.02
CA ILE A 91 6.32 17.12 6.09
C ILE A 91 5.76 17.13 7.51
N HIS A 92 4.63 17.82 7.68
CA HIS A 92 3.78 17.72 8.87
C HIS A 92 2.54 16.87 8.52
N GLU A 93 2.59 15.57 8.81
CA GLU A 93 1.54 14.55 8.52
C GLU A 93 0.85 14.63 7.14
N VAL A 94 1.13 13.66 6.27
CA VAL A 94 0.37 13.45 5.04
C VAL A 94 -0.83 12.56 5.38
N SER A 95 -2.04 13.11 5.27
CA SER A 95 -3.31 12.47 5.65
C SER A 95 -3.84 11.43 4.64
N ILE A 96 -3.06 11.09 3.62
CA ILE A 96 -3.44 10.21 2.49
C ILE A 96 -3.84 8.83 3.02
N GLY A 97 -5.10 8.42 2.83
CA GLY A 97 -5.61 7.11 3.24
C GLY A 97 -6.08 7.01 4.70
N LYS A 98 -5.80 7.99 5.57
CA LYS A 98 -6.15 7.98 7.01
C LYS A 98 -7.66 8.00 7.19
N LEU A 99 -8.34 8.78 6.34
CA LEU A 99 -9.80 8.87 6.28
C LEU A 99 -10.45 7.54 5.88
N ALA A 100 -9.94 6.88 4.83
CA ALA A 100 -10.48 5.61 4.36
C ALA A 100 -10.31 4.51 5.42
N ILE A 101 -9.12 4.38 6.00
CA ILE A 101 -8.84 3.38 7.04
C ILE A 101 -9.64 3.67 8.31
N GLY A 102 -9.74 4.94 8.70
CA GLY A 102 -10.59 5.37 9.82
C GLY A 102 -12.06 5.00 9.62
N LEU A 103 -12.60 5.19 8.42
CA LEU A 103 -13.98 4.81 8.09
C LEU A 103 -14.22 3.31 8.31
N PHE A 104 -13.42 2.46 7.68
CA PHE A 104 -13.60 1.02 7.76
C PHE A 104 -13.35 0.48 9.17
N THR A 105 -12.45 1.09 9.92
CA THR A 105 -12.20 0.71 11.32
C THR A 105 -13.39 1.06 12.21
N ASN A 106 -14.01 2.22 12.00
CA ASN A 106 -15.14 2.69 12.80
C ASN A 106 -16.49 2.07 12.40
N LEU A 107 -16.73 1.87 11.09
CA LEU A 107 -17.98 1.29 10.58
C LEU A 107 -18.06 -0.21 10.77
N PHE A 108 -16.90 -0.90 10.73
CA PHE A 108 -16.85 -2.36 10.83
C PHE A 108 -15.91 -2.78 11.96
N PRO A 109 -16.38 -2.77 13.23
CA PRO A 109 -15.68 -3.39 14.34
C PRO A 109 -15.34 -4.87 14.09
N HIS A 110 -14.38 -5.41 14.83
CA HIS A 110 -13.79 -6.73 14.55
C HIS A 110 -14.79 -7.89 14.49
N ASP A 111 -15.70 -7.95 15.46
CA ASP A 111 -16.78 -8.92 15.54
C ASP A 111 -17.69 -8.84 14.31
N VAL A 112 -18.02 -7.62 13.86
CA VAL A 112 -18.79 -7.38 12.64
C VAL A 112 -18.05 -7.90 11.41
N ARG A 113 -16.74 -7.68 11.29
CA ARG A 113 -15.93 -8.16 10.14
C ARG A 113 -15.93 -9.69 10.02
N ASN A 114 -15.75 -10.40 11.14
CA ASN A 114 -15.76 -11.86 11.12
C ASN A 114 -17.15 -12.40 10.78
N GLN A 115 -18.19 -11.75 11.29
CA GLN A 115 -19.56 -12.12 10.95
C GLN A 115 -19.84 -11.92 9.45
N ILE A 116 -19.37 -10.84 8.84
CA ILE A 116 -19.49 -10.60 7.39
C ILE A 116 -18.86 -11.75 6.59
N ILE A 117 -17.65 -12.20 6.94
CA ILE A 117 -16.98 -13.32 6.23
C ILE A 117 -17.84 -14.60 6.32
N ILE A 118 -18.41 -14.87 7.50
CA ILE A 118 -19.27 -16.04 7.76
C ILE A 118 -20.57 -15.94 6.95
N ASP A 119 -21.24 -14.79 7.00
CA ASP A 119 -22.52 -14.55 6.33
C ASP A 119 -22.35 -14.62 4.80
N LEU A 120 -21.25 -14.08 4.28
CA LEU A 120 -20.89 -14.21 2.87
C LEU A 120 -20.46 -15.64 2.49
N GLY A 121 -20.22 -16.52 3.46
CA GLY A 121 -19.75 -17.88 3.25
C GLY A 121 -18.42 -17.92 2.49
N ILE A 122 -17.47 -17.07 2.89
CA ILE A 122 -16.13 -17.00 2.31
C ILE A 122 -15.21 -17.98 3.02
N ASP A 123 -14.58 -18.87 2.26
CA ASP A 123 -13.51 -19.74 2.75
C ASP A 123 -12.14 -19.05 2.58
N ILE A 124 -11.59 -18.58 3.70
CA ILE A 124 -10.32 -17.85 3.74
C ILE A 124 -9.12 -18.68 3.27
N ASN A 125 -9.15 -20.00 3.46
CA ASN A 125 -8.05 -20.88 3.05
C ASN A 125 -8.07 -21.06 1.54
N ARG A 126 -9.27 -21.10 0.96
CA ARG A 126 -9.46 -21.22 -0.47
C ARG A 126 -9.11 -19.91 -1.19
N ILE A 127 -9.65 -18.77 -0.73
CA ILE A 127 -9.49 -17.49 -1.43
C ILE A 127 -8.02 -17.02 -1.48
N ASN A 128 -7.20 -17.36 -0.49
CA ASN A 128 -5.77 -16.99 -0.47
C ASN A 128 -4.93 -17.65 -1.57
N ASN A 129 -5.47 -18.66 -2.25
CA ASN A 129 -4.82 -19.35 -3.36
C ASN A 129 -5.31 -18.90 -4.74
N TYR A 130 -6.22 -17.92 -4.78
CA TYR A 130 -6.76 -17.39 -6.02
C TYR A 130 -5.80 -16.38 -6.68
N THR A 131 -5.85 -16.33 -8.00
CA THR A 131 -5.32 -15.23 -8.80
C THR A 131 -6.10 -13.93 -8.53
N PRO A 132 -5.52 -12.74 -8.83
CA PRO A 132 -6.21 -11.47 -8.63
C PRO A 132 -7.62 -11.42 -9.23
N THR A 133 -7.78 -11.86 -10.48
CA THR A 133 -9.08 -11.91 -11.17
C THR A 133 -10.07 -12.84 -10.47
N GLU A 134 -9.64 -14.04 -10.05
CA GLU A 134 -10.50 -14.97 -9.30
C GLU A 134 -10.94 -14.41 -7.95
N VAL A 135 -10.08 -13.65 -7.25
CA VAL A 135 -10.46 -12.95 -6.02
C VAL A 135 -11.54 -11.92 -6.30
N ILE A 136 -11.34 -11.08 -7.32
CA ILE A 136 -12.27 -10.02 -7.70
C ILE A 136 -13.63 -10.61 -8.06
N ASP A 137 -13.65 -11.64 -8.92
CA ASP A 137 -14.88 -12.30 -9.35
C ASP A 137 -15.60 -12.97 -8.18
N HIS A 138 -14.85 -13.67 -7.33
CA HIS A 138 -15.40 -14.31 -6.14
C HIS A 138 -16.03 -13.30 -5.18
N LEU A 139 -15.30 -12.25 -4.81
CA LEU A 139 -15.78 -11.24 -3.88
C LEU A 139 -16.95 -10.43 -4.47
N ASN A 140 -16.90 -10.06 -5.75
CA ASN A 140 -18.03 -9.41 -6.42
C ASN A 140 -19.28 -10.30 -6.42
N LEU A 141 -19.15 -11.60 -6.69
CA LEU A 141 -20.27 -12.53 -6.62
C LEU A 141 -20.86 -12.57 -5.20
N LYS A 142 -20.01 -12.69 -4.17
CA LYS A 142 -20.44 -12.72 -2.77
C LYS A 142 -21.09 -11.42 -2.32
N ILE A 143 -20.56 -10.27 -2.73
CA ILE A 143 -21.17 -8.97 -2.40
C ILE A 143 -22.54 -8.85 -3.06
N LYS A 144 -22.65 -9.19 -4.35
CA LYS A 144 -23.90 -9.11 -5.13
C LYS A 144 -25.05 -9.93 -4.54
N THR A 145 -24.78 -11.02 -3.81
CA THR A 145 -25.86 -11.78 -3.16
C THR A 145 -26.51 -11.04 -1.99
N PHE A 146 -25.86 -10.02 -1.44
CA PHE A 146 -26.35 -9.24 -0.29
C PHE A 146 -26.65 -7.78 -0.64
N HIS A 147 -25.91 -7.22 -1.59
CA HIS A 147 -26.02 -5.84 -2.02
C HIS A 147 -25.65 -5.77 -3.49
N ASP A 148 -26.56 -5.28 -4.36
CA ASP A 148 -26.43 -5.32 -5.82
C ASP A 148 -25.40 -4.30 -6.37
N VAL A 149 -24.14 -4.48 -5.95
CA VAL A 149 -23.00 -3.63 -6.31
C VAL A 149 -21.73 -4.48 -6.44
N SER A 150 -20.71 -3.94 -7.10
CA SER A 150 -19.36 -4.49 -7.09
C SER A 150 -18.56 -4.00 -5.88
N MET A 151 -17.37 -4.58 -5.67
CA MET A 151 -16.37 -4.05 -4.73
C MET A 151 -16.07 -2.56 -4.98
N MET A 152 -15.89 -2.18 -6.26
CA MET A 152 -15.70 -0.77 -6.62
C MET A 152 -16.92 0.07 -6.25
N GLY A 153 -18.12 -0.44 -6.50
CA GLY A 153 -19.37 0.22 -6.12
C GLY A 153 -19.48 0.45 -4.61
N LEU A 154 -19.07 -0.51 -3.78
CA LEU A 154 -19.00 -0.33 -2.33
C LEU A 154 -18.02 0.78 -1.93
N ILE A 155 -16.83 0.83 -2.55
CA ILE A 155 -15.87 1.91 -2.27
C ILE A 155 -16.43 3.27 -2.69
N ASP A 156 -17.04 3.37 -3.87
CA ASP A 156 -17.61 4.63 -4.35
C ASP A 156 -18.78 5.09 -3.46
N GLN A 157 -19.62 4.16 -2.98
CA GLN A 157 -20.68 4.46 -2.01
C GLN A 157 -20.11 4.91 -0.66
N ALA A 158 -19.12 4.20 -0.13
CA ALA A 158 -18.47 4.56 1.13
C ALA A 158 -17.81 5.94 1.08
N ILE A 159 -17.18 6.28 -0.05
CA ILE A 159 -16.61 7.61 -0.30
C ILE A 159 -17.71 8.67 -0.40
N GLY A 160 -18.83 8.37 -1.06
CA GLY A 160 -19.97 9.28 -1.21
C GLY A 160 -20.62 9.71 0.11
N LEU A 161 -20.39 8.98 1.22
CA LEU A 161 -20.88 9.36 2.55
C LEU A 161 -20.07 10.49 3.19
N PHE A 162 -18.93 10.91 2.61
CA PHE A 162 -18.12 11.98 3.16
C PHE A 162 -18.54 13.37 2.66
N PRO A 163 -18.58 14.39 3.56
CA PRO A 163 -18.89 15.78 3.19
C PRO A 163 -17.98 16.35 2.09
N ASP A 164 -16.71 15.91 2.05
CA ASP A 164 -15.69 16.38 1.08
C ASP A 164 -15.31 15.29 0.05
N SER A 165 -16.25 14.41 -0.30
CA SER A 165 -16.04 13.29 -1.23
C SER A 165 -15.45 13.70 -2.60
N SER A 166 -15.64 14.95 -3.03
CA SER A 166 -15.05 15.52 -4.25
C SER A 166 -13.51 15.56 -4.25
N ASN A 167 -12.87 15.52 -3.08
CA ASN A 167 -11.42 15.51 -2.90
C ASN A 167 -10.81 14.10 -2.80
N PHE A 168 -11.63 13.05 -2.88
CA PHE A 168 -11.12 11.69 -2.84
C PHE A 168 -10.43 11.32 -4.15
N GLY A 169 -9.11 11.23 -4.10
CA GLY A 169 -8.27 10.76 -5.20
C GLY A 169 -8.13 9.24 -5.26
N LEU A 170 -7.39 8.76 -6.26
CA LEU A 170 -7.07 7.34 -6.45
C LEU A 170 -6.46 6.72 -5.18
N HIS A 171 -5.66 7.47 -4.42
CA HIS A 171 -5.05 7.00 -3.18
C HIS A 171 -6.07 6.49 -2.15
N ASN A 172 -7.16 7.22 -1.92
CA ASN A 172 -8.19 6.83 -0.95
C ASN A 172 -8.98 5.61 -1.46
N LYS A 173 -9.22 5.56 -2.78
CA LYS A 173 -9.86 4.41 -3.43
C LYS A 173 -9.03 3.15 -3.30
N MET A 174 -7.71 3.24 -3.47
CA MET A 174 -6.78 2.13 -3.29
C MET A 174 -6.66 1.70 -1.83
N ALA A 175 -6.53 2.66 -0.90
CA ALA A 175 -6.49 2.38 0.54
C ALA A 175 -7.78 1.68 1.00
N GLY A 176 -8.94 2.20 0.58
CA GLY A 176 -10.23 1.58 0.87
C GLY A 176 -10.36 0.18 0.26
N MET A 177 -9.84 -0.04 -0.95
CA MET A 177 -9.86 -1.35 -1.59
C MET A 177 -8.97 -2.38 -0.89
N LEU A 178 -7.77 -1.97 -0.46
CA LEU A 178 -6.88 -2.81 0.36
C LEU A 178 -7.56 -3.22 1.67
N GLU A 179 -8.21 -2.27 2.33
CA GLU A 179 -8.93 -2.51 3.58
C GLU A 179 -10.17 -3.38 3.38
N LEU A 180 -10.94 -3.16 2.31
CA LEU A 180 -12.08 -4.02 1.95
C LEU A 180 -11.64 -5.45 1.68
N THR A 181 -10.54 -5.63 0.95
CA THR A 181 -9.97 -6.94 0.63
C THR A 181 -9.52 -7.68 1.90
N ASP A 182 -8.86 -6.98 2.82
CA ASP A 182 -8.46 -7.48 4.14
C ASP A 182 -9.68 -7.84 5.00
N MET A 183 -10.69 -6.97 5.03
CA MET A 183 -11.95 -7.16 5.75
C MET A 183 -12.71 -8.41 5.28
N LEU A 184 -12.70 -8.68 3.97
CA LEU A 184 -13.34 -9.84 3.35
C LEU A 184 -12.50 -11.13 3.44
N GLY A 185 -11.36 -11.10 4.13
CA GLY A 185 -10.60 -12.29 4.50
C GLY A 185 -9.45 -12.67 3.57
N TYR A 186 -9.21 -11.93 2.48
CA TYR A 186 -8.09 -12.21 1.57
C TYR A 186 -6.78 -11.67 2.13
N TRP A 187 -5.84 -12.59 2.39
CA TRP A 187 -4.55 -12.32 3.05
C TRP A 187 -4.69 -11.44 4.29
N LYS A 188 -5.75 -11.68 5.06
CA LYS A 188 -6.14 -10.92 6.24
C LYS A 188 -4.98 -10.79 7.25
N ASP A 189 -4.76 -9.57 7.71
CA ASP A 189 -3.76 -9.27 8.73
C ASP A 189 -4.22 -9.71 10.13
N ARG A 190 -3.23 -9.95 10.99
CA ARG A 190 -3.48 -10.16 12.42
C ARG A 190 -3.82 -8.81 13.05
N GLN A 191 -4.98 -8.73 13.70
CA GLN A 191 -5.44 -7.47 14.26
C GLN A 191 -4.76 -7.16 15.59
N THR A 192 -3.93 -6.11 15.57
CA THR A 192 -3.29 -5.48 16.73
C THR A 192 -3.34 -3.95 16.55
N ASP A 193 -3.16 -3.14 17.59
CA ASP A 193 -3.12 -1.67 17.39
C ASP A 193 -2.02 -1.25 16.40
N LYS A 194 -0.91 -2.00 16.39
CA LYS A 194 0.18 -1.85 15.41
C LYS A 194 -0.26 -2.18 13.98
N SER A 195 -1.26 -3.03 13.79
CA SER A 195 -1.76 -3.44 12.47
C SER A 195 -2.55 -2.35 11.73
N ASN A 196 -3.23 -1.45 12.45
CA ASN A 196 -3.95 -0.34 11.81
C ASN A 196 -2.95 0.64 11.17
N THR A 197 -1.90 0.96 11.91
CA THR A 197 -0.79 1.81 11.42
C THR A 197 -0.04 1.13 10.28
N ALA A 198 0.25 -0.18 10.37
CA ALA A 198 0.90 -0.92 9.29
C ALA A 198 0.06 -0.91 7.99
N ARG A 199 -1.24 -1.18 8.07
CA ARG A 199 -2.15 -1.15 6.89
C ARG A 199 -2.22 0.23 6.24
N PHE A 200 -2.07 1.30 7.03
CA PHE A 200 -1.96 2.65 6.50
C PHE A 200 -0.69 2.87 5.69
N TRP A 201 0.45 2.38 6.16
CA TRP A 201 1.71 2.47 5.42
C TRP A 201 1.70 1.59 4.16
N ASP A 202 1.19 0.35 4.26
CA ASP A 202 1.02 -0.55 3.12
C ASP A 202 0.22 0.11 1.99
N ALA A 203 -0.89 0.77 2.34
CA ALA A 203 -1.72 1.47 1.36
C ALA A 203 -1.00 2.65 0.70
N ASN A 204 -0.21 3.40 1.46
CA ASN A 204 0.56 4.51 0.93
C ASN A 204 1.68 4.02 -0.02
N HIS A 205 2.42 2.99 0.36
CA HIS A 205 3.44 2.39 -0.51
C HIS A 205 2.84 1.84 -1.79
N CYS A 206 1.73 1.11 -1.68
CA CYS A 206 0.99 0.58 -2.82
C CYS A 206 0.54 1.71 -3.76
N TYR A 207 0.09 2.85 -3.23
CA TYR A 207 -0.27 4.02 -4.03
C TYR A 207 0.94 4.67 -4.71
N TYR A 208 2.01 4.99 -3.99
CA TYR A 208 3.19 5.63 -4.58
C TYR A 208 3.87 4.74 -5.63
N ALA A 209 3.88 3.43 -5.41
CA ALA A 209 4.47 2.47 -6.34
C ALA A 209 3.74 2.41 -7.70
N THR A 210 2.50 2.94 -7.82
CA THR A 210 1.81 3.07 -9.12
C THR A 210 2.56 3.96 -10.12
N ALA A 211 3.45 4.84 -9.64
CA ALA A 211 4.33 5.65 -10.48
C ALA A 211 5.62 4.92 -10.91
N CYS A 212 5.76 3.64 -10.55
CA CYS A 212 6.93 2.81 -10.82
C CYS A 212 6.56 1.57 -11.65
N ASP A 213 7.57 0.99 -12.27
CA ASP A 213 7.43 -0.26 -13.03
C ASP A 213 7.32 -1.46 -12.08
N TYR A 214 8.00 -1.39 -10.93
CA TYR A 214 7.99 -2.43 -9.90
C TYR A 214 7.56 -1.88 -8.53
N PHE A 215 6.81 -2.69 -7.79
CA PHE A 215 6.63 -2.59 -6.36
C PHE A 215 7.31 -3.79 -5.69
N ILE A 216 8.33 -3.54 -4.87
CA ILE A 216 9.14 -4.57 -4.24
C ILE A 216 8.94 -4.55 -2.74
N SER A 217 8.39 -5.64 -2.19
CA SER A 217 8.14 -5.81 -0.75
C SER A 217 8.34 -7.26 -0.37
N ASP A 218 8.98 -7.54 0.77
CA ASP A 218 9.08 -8.92 1.28
C ASP A 218 7.86 -9.32 2.13
N ASP A 219 6.94 -8.39 2.42
CA ASP A 219 5.64 -8.69 3.00
C ASP A 219 4.74 -9.40 1.99
N LYS A 220 4.55 -10.70 2.19
CA LYS A 220 3.69 -11.53 1.35
C LYS A 220 2.25 -11.02 1.34
N ARG A 221 1.66 -10.68 2.49
CA ARG A 221 0.25 -10.26 2.55
C ARG A 221 0.03 -8.98 1.77
N ASN A 222 0.90 -7.98 1.95
CA ASN A 222 0.81 -6.73 1.24
C ASN A 222 0.93 -6.94 -0.28
N ARG A 223 1.89 -7.76 -0.74
CA ARG A 223 2.02 -8.07 -2.18
C ARG A 223 0.76 -8.66 -2.80
N TYR A 224 0.16 -9.67 -2.19
CA TYR A 224 -1.06 -10.29 -2.74
C TYR A 224 -2.23 -9.29 -2.76
N LYS A 225 -2.41 -8.50 -1.71
CA LYS A 225 -3.46 -7.47 -1.66
C LYS A 225 -3.22 -6.37 -2.70
N ALA A 226 -1.98 -5.90 -2.86
CA ALA A 226 -1.60 -4.91 -3.86
C ALA A 226 -1.89 -5.39 -5.29
N ARG A 227 -1.60 -6.67 -5.60
CA ARG A 227 -1.90 -7.25 -6.92
C ARG A 227 -3.39 -7.23 -7.26
N VAL A 228 -4.27 -7.51 -6.29
CA VAL A 228 -5.73 -7.39 -6.47
C VAL A 228 -6.12 -5.94 -6.75
N VAL A 229 -5.59 -5.00 -5.98
CA VAL A 229 -5.91 -3.57 -6.14
C VAL A 229 -5.39 -3.04 -7.48
N TYR A 230 -4.21 -3.47 -7.91
CA TYR A 230 -3.64 -3.08 -9.21
C TYR A 230 -4.45 -3.65 -10.36
N GLU A 231 -4.91 -4.88 -10.27
CA GLU A 231 -5.83 -5.47 -11.25
C GLU A 231 -7.12 -4.66 -11.36
N ILE A 232 -7.76 -4.30 -10.24
CA ILE A 232 -9.00 -3.50 -10.23
C ILE A 232 -8.80 -2.13 -10.88
N TYR A 233 -7.70 -1.44 -10.55
CA TYR A 233 -7.43 -0.09 -11.06
C TYR A 233 -6.57 -0.05 -12.32
N ASN A 234 -6.39 -1.19 -13.00
CA ASN A 234 -5.59 -1.34 -14.22
C ASN A 234 -4.17 -0.75 -14.10
N GLN A 235 -3.53 -0.92 -12.95
CA GLN A 235 -2.16 -0.48 -12.70
C GLN A 235 -1.18 -1.50 -13.28
N ARG A 236 -0.17 -1.00 -14.01
CA ARG A 236 0.81 -1.85 -14.71
C ARG A 236 2.01 -2.26 -13.85
N THR A 237 2.11 -1.71 -12.64
CA THR A 237 3.21 -1.96 -11.72
C THR A 237 3.29 -3.44 -11.36
N ILE A 238 4.46 -4.04 -11.53
CA ILE A 238 4.74 -5.44 -11.24
C ILE A 238 5.06 -5.58 -9.76
N VAL A 239 4.30 -6.40 -9.04
CA VAL A 239 4.47 -6.62 -7.59
C VAL A 239 5.25 -7.90 -7.34
N ILE A 240 6.41 -7.79 -6.67
CA ILE A 240 7.32 -8.91 -6.41
C ILE A 240 8.08 -8.76 -5.08
N SER A 241 8.71 -9.83 -4.62
CA SER A 241 9.63 -9.85 -3.48
C SER A 241 11.06 -9.50 -3.91
N SER A 242 11.97 -9.35 -2.94
CA SER A 242 13.40 -9.13 -3.19
C SER A 242 14.12 -10.30 -3.90
N ASP A 243 13.43 -11.45 -4.03
CA ASP A 243 13.87 -12.63 -4.79
C ASP A 243 13.20 -12.73 -6.18
N GLY A 244 12.36 -11.77 -6.57
CA GLY A 244 11.60 -11.83 -7.82
C GLY A 244 10.38 -12.75 -7.78
N LYS A 245 9.92 -13.17 -6.59
CA LYS A 245 8.71 -13.99 -6.45
C LYS A 245 7.47 -13.08 -6.39
N PRO A 246 6.32 -13.51 -6.93
CA PRO A 246 5.10 -12.72 -6.91
C PRO A 246 4.37 -12.69 -5.54
#